data_AF-A0A924T892-F1
#
_entry.id   AF-A0A924T892-F1
#
_cell.length_a   1.000
_cell.length_b   1.000
_cell.length_c   1.000
_cell.angle_alpha   90.00
_cell.angle_beta   90.00
_cell.angle_gamma   90.00
#
_symmetry.space_group_name_H-M   'P 1'
#
loop_
_entity.id
_entity.type
_entity.pdbx_description
1 polymer ?
#
loop_
_entity_poly.entity_id
_entity_poly.type
_entity_poly.pdbx_seq_one_letter_code
_entity_poly.pdbx_strand_id
1 'polypeptide(L)'
;MKMIVVVNEQGHVVAAAHAALEPVPDGSHSDAPHKRPTCGLGTLPGQRMKIVDLPEHLHAIDVEQRLRAMLDHRMRPDSTSLEYVPRSKN
;
A
#
# COMPACT_ATOMS: atom_id res chain seq x y z
N MET A 1 8.58 5.96 5.69
CA MET A 1 8.41 4.50 5.42
C MET A 1 7.36 4.35 4.34
N LYS A 2 7.60 3.51 3.32
CA LYS A 2 6.63 3.28 2.24
C LYS A 2 5.81 2.01 2.49
N MET A 3 4.56 2.04 2.08
CA MET A 3 3.60 0.95 2.19
C MET A 3 3.05 0.65 0.80
N ILE A 4 2.75 -0.62 0.52
CA ILE A 4 1.88 -0.98 -0.60
C ILE A 4 0.45 -1.05 -0.07
N VAL A 5 -0.46 -0.43 -0.79
CA VAL A 5 -1.90 -0.54 -0.57
C VAL A 5 -2.58 -1.05 -1.82
N VAL A 6 -3.61 -1.87 -1.63
CA VAL A 6 -4.57 -2.21 -2.68
C VAL A 6 -5.83 -1.41 -2.39
N VAL A 7 -6.29 -0.65 -3.38
CA VAL A 7 -7.53 0.12 -3.28
C VAL A 7 -8.57 -0.39 -4.26
N ASN A 8 -9.83 -0.43 -3.85
CA ASN A 8 -10.94 -0.81 -4.73
C ASN A 8 -11.40 0.35 -5.63
N GLU A 9 -12.44 0.13 -6.45
CA GLU A 9 -13.01 1.13 -7.36
C GLU A 9 -13.51 2.38 -6.65
N GLN A 10 -13.95 2.22 -5.40
CA GLN A 10 -14.37 3.34 -4.56
C GLN A 10 -13.15 4.08 -3.97
N GLY A 11 -11.94 3.55 -4.08
CA GLY A 11 -10.71 4.10 -3.51
C GLY A 11 -10.44 3.65 -2.07
N HIS A 12 -11.25 2.76 -1.49
CA HIS A 12 -11.00 2.24 -0.14
C HIS A 12 -9.82 1.28 -0.14
N VAL A 13 -8.96 1.38 0.87
CA VAL A 13 -7.88 0.41 1.09
C VAL A 13 -8.50 -0.92 1.54
N VAL A 14 -8.29 -1.96 0.74
CA VAL A 14 -8.78 -3.32 1.01
C VAL A 14 -7.67 -4.26 1.48
N ALA A 15 -6.42 -3.92 1.21
CA ALA A 15 -5.24 -4.59 1.74
C ALA A 15 -4.07 -3.62 1.86
N ALA A 16 -3.19 -3.85 2.83
CA ALA A 16 -1.96 -3.10 3.01
C ALA A 16 -0.80 -4.05 3.33
N ALA A 17 0.40 -3.70 2.90
CA ALA A 17 1.64 -4.38 3.23
C ALA A 17 2.79 -3.37 3.34
N HIS A 18 3.83 -3.73 4.07
CA HIS A 18 5.07 -2.96 4.05
C HIS A 18 5.74 -3.09 2.68
N ALA A 19 6.22 -1.98 2.14
CA ALA A 19 7.12 -2.06 0.99
C ALA A 19 8.45 -2.59 1.49
N ALA A 20 8.79 -3.82 1.09
CA ALA A 20 10.15 -4.30 1.21
C ALA A 20 11.03 -3.34 0.38
N LEU A 21 11.92 -2.60 1.06
CA LEU A 21 13.13 -2.16 0.40
C LEU A 21 13.97 -3.41 0.22
N GLU A 22 13.83 -4.09 -0.92
CA GLU A 22 14.86 -5.05 -1.32
C GLU A 22 16.19 -4.27 -1.34
N PRO A 23 17.22 -4.70 -0.60
CA PRO A 23 18.57 -4.19 -0.85
C PRO A 23 18.86 -4.53 -2.31
N VAL A 24 19.14 -3.53 -3.14
CA VAL A 24 19.54 -3.74 -4.53
C VAL A 24 20.71 -4.72 -4.51
N PRO A 25 20.58 -5.97 -5.00
CA PRO A 25 21.76 -6.76 -5.23
C PRO A 25 22.43 -6.13 -6.45
N ASP A 26 23.59 -5.53 -6.20
CA ASP A 26 24.52 -5.10 -7.22
C ASP A 26 24.83 -6.30 -8.13
N GLY A 27 24.66 -6.13 -9.44
CA GLY A 27 25.08 -7.10 -10.45
C GLY A 27 24.05 -8.14 -10.86
N SER A 28 23.29 -7.86 -11.92
CA SER A 28 23.40 -8.61 -13.19
C SER A 28 22.22 -8.28 -14.12
N HIS A 29 22.58 -8.07 -15.37
CA HIS A 29 21.74 -7.75 -16.52
C HIS A 29 20.48 -8.61 -16.63
N SER A 30 19.33 -7.96 -16.83
CA SER A 30 18.38 -8.29 -17.89
C SER A 30 17.31 -7.21 -17.99
N ASP A 31 17.20 -6.69 -19.21
CA ASP A 31 16.21 -5.77 -19.72
C ASP A 31 14.79 -6.25 -19.38
N ALA A 32 14.12 -5.60 -18.43
CA ALA A 32 12.70 -5.82 -18.14
C ALA A 32 12.09 -4.50 -17.63
N PRO A 33 10.90 -4.09 -18.12
CA PRO A 33 10.34 -2.79 -17.79
C PRO A 33 9.87 -2.82 -16.34
N HIS A 34 10.54 -2.03 -15.49
CA HIS A 34 10.14 -1.73 -14.12
C HIS A 34 9.91 -2.95 -13.22
N LYS A 35 10.94 -3.36 -12.46
CA LYS A 35 10.79 -4.20 -11.26
C LYS A 35 9.77 -3.55 -10.31
N ARG A 36 8.50 -3.95 -10.44
CA ARG A 36 7.43 -3.62 -9.49
C ARG A 36 7.75 -4.35 -8.19
N PRO A 37 7.52 -3.74 -7.02
CA PRO A 37 7.68 -4.44 -5.76
C PRO A 37 6.84 -5.73 -5.81
N THR A 38 7.49 -6.86 -5.60
CA THR A 38 6.90 -8.21 -5.54
C THR A 38 6.26 -8.42 -4.17
N CYS A 39 5.34 -7.54 -3.81
CA CYS A 39 4.40 -7.83 -2.73
C CYS A 39 3.40 -8.86 -3.27
N GLY A 40 3.24 -10.00 -2.56
CA GLY A 40 2.26 -11.05 -2.87
C GLY A 40 0.79 -10.63 -2.75
N LEU A 41 0.51 -9.32 -2.73
CA LEU A 41 -0.82 -8.75 -2.81
C LEU A 41 -1.29 -8.80 -4.27
N GLY A 42 -2.04 -9.85 -4.61
CA GLY A 42 -2.80 -9.87 -5.85
C GLY A 42 -3.89 -8.80 -5.84
N THR A 43 -4.22 -8.26 -7.02
CA THR A 43 -5.37 -7.37 -7.22
C THR A 43 -6.51 -8.13 -7.88
N LEU A 44 -7.73 -7.98 -7.38
CA LEU A 44 -8.92 -8.42 -8.10
C LEU A 44 -9.31 -7.41 -9.20
N PRO A 45 -10.15 -7.77 -10.18
CA PRO A 45 -10.73 -6.81 -11.13
C PRO A 45 -11.37 -5.62 -10.38
N GLY A 46 -11.13 -4.41 -10.86
CA GLY A 46 -11.56 -3.17 -10.20
C GLY A 46 -10.66 -2.72 -9.04
N GLN A 47 -9.66 -3.49 -8.65
CA GLN A 47 -8.67 -3.09 -7.66
C GLN A 47 -7.38 -2.59 -8.31
N ARG A 48 -6.72 -1.63 -7.64
CA ARG A 48 -5.43 -1.08 -8.09
C ARG A 48 -4.44 -1.04 -6.94
N MET A 49 -3.20 -1.42 -7.23
CA MET A 49 -2.10 -1.39 -6.27
C MET A 49 -1.38 -0.04 -6.35
N LYS A 50 -1.05 0.55 -5.20
CA LYS A 50 -0.33 1.82 -5.08
C LYS A 50 0.71 1.74 -3.97
N ILE A 51 1.84 2.41 -4.17
CA ILE A 51 2.83 2.63 -3.12
C ILE A 51 2.57 4.02 -2.55
N VAL A 52 2.43 4.09 -1.24
CA VAL A 52 2.11 5.32 -0.50
C VAL A 52 3.11 5.53 0.62
N ASP A 53 3.26 6.78 1.03
CA ASP A 53 3.91 7.09 2.28
C ASP A 53 2.98 6.75 3.45
N LEU A 54 3.56 6.15 4.49
CA LEU A 54 2.83 5.84 5.71
C LEU A 54 2.40 7.16 6.40
N PRO A 55 1.11 7.36 6.70
CA PRO A 55 0.65 8.52 7.46
C PRO A 55 1.34 8.62 8.82
N GLU A 56 1.77 9.83 9.21
CA GLU A 56 2.61 10.06 10.41
C GLU A 56 2.01 9.49 11.71
N HIS A 57 0.68 9.62 11.89
CA HIS A 57 -0.02 9.12 13.07
C HIS A 57 0.06 7.59 13.23
N LEU A 58 0.40 6.85 12.17
CA LEU A 58 0.57 5.40 12.20
C LEU A 58 2.02 4.95 12.47
N HIS A 59 2.99 5.88 12.51
CA HIS A 59 4.40 5.55 12.74
C HIS A 59 4.66 5.05 14.15
N ALA A 60 3.91 5.58 15.13
CA ALA A 60 4.03 5.22 16.55
C ALA A 60 3.29 3.93 16.92
N ILE A 61 2.52 3.34 15.99
CA ILE A 61 1.69 2.17 16.23
C ILE A 61 2.45 0.89 15.82
N ASP A 62 2.17 -0.21 16.53
CA ASP A 62 2.69 -1.54 16.20
C ASP A 62 2.36 -1.95 14.75
N VAL A 63 3.20 -2.80 14.16
CA VAL A 63 3.13 -3.26 12.76
C VAL A 63 1.75 -3.84 12.41
N GLU A 64 1.18 -4.70 13.25
CA GLU A 64 -0.11 -5.33 12.96
C GLU A 64 -1.24 -4.30 13.03
N GLN A 65 -1.24 -3.50 14.10
CA GLN A 65 -2.23 -2.45 14.33
C GLN A 65 -2.17 -1.37 13.24
N ARG A 66 -0.98 -1.05 12.75
CA ARG A 66 -0.75 -0.16 11.62
C ARG A 66 -1.39 -0.69 10.35
N LEU A 67 -1.13 -1.95 9.99
CA LEU A 67 -1.72 -2.57 8.80
C LEU A 67 -3.24 -2.59 8.89
N ARG A 68 -3.79 -2.86 10.08
CA ARG A 68 -5.22 -2.81 10.34
C ARG A 68 -5.79 -1.39 10.19
N ALA A 69 -5.14 -0.40 10.79
CA ALA A 69 -5.54 1.01 10.70
C ALA A 69 -5.48 1.56 9.26
N MET A 70 -4.58 1.03 8.42
CA MET A 70 -4.54 1.39 7.00
C MET A 70 -5.81 0.98 6.24
N LEU A 71 -6.57 0.00 6.71
CA LEU A 71 -7.86 -0.39 6.11
C LEU A 71 -8.96 0.64 6.38
N ASP A 72 -8.76 1.53 7.35
CA ASP A 72 -9.63 2.68 7.64
C ASP A 72 -9.26 3.92 6.81
N HIS A 73 -8.59 3.73 5.68
CA HIS A 73 -8.19 4.83 4.81
C HIS A 73 -8.77 4.67 3.40
N ARG A 74 -8.92 5.81 2.73
CA ARG A 74 -9.34 5.93 1.34
C ARG A 74 -8.32 6.76 0.56
N MET A 75 -8.14 6.42 -0.70
CA MET A 75 -7.33 7.16 -1.66
C MET A 75 -8.21 7.70 -2.78
N ARG A 76 -8.11 9.01 -3.05
CA ARG A 76 -8.80 9.61 -4.21
C ARG A 76 -8.21 9.10 -5.52
N PRO A 77 -8.97 9.11 -6.63
CA PRO A 77 -8.50 8.67 -7.94
C PRO A 77 -7.16 9.29 -8.36
N ASP A 78 -7.01 10.60 -8.12
CA ASP A 78 -5.88 11.44 -8.56
C ASP A 78 -4.91 11.80 -7.43
N SER A 79 -5.07 11.22 -6.24
CA SER A 79 -4.23 11.53 -5.08
C SER A 79 -3.27 10.38 -4.79
N THR A 80 -2.09 10.72 -4.32
CA THR A 80 -1.12 9.80 -3.71
C THR A 80 -1.26 9.74 -2.19
N SER A 81 -2.09 10.62 -1.61
CA SER A 81 -2.32 10.72 -0.17
C SER A 81 -3.50 9.87 0.28
N LEU A 82 -3.38 9.30 1.48
CA LEU A 82 -4.44 8.58 2.15
C LEU A 82 -5.23 9.52 3.06
N GLU A 83 -6.55 9.44 2.97
CA GLU A 83 -7.50 10.14 3.84
C GLU A 83 -8.05 9.13 4.85
N TYR A 84 -8.05 9.49 6.13
CA TYR A 84 -8.67 8.65 7.17
C TYR A 84 -10.19 8.67 7.01
N VAL A 85 -10.77 7.49 6.79
CA VAL A 85 -12.20 7.26 6.65
C VAL A 85 -12.52 5.95 7.38
N PRO A 86 -12.87 6.01 8.67
CA PRO A 86 -13.10 4.81 9.47
C PRO A 86 -14.21 3.98 8.83
N ARG A 87 -13.96 2.69 8.65
CA ARG A 87 -15.01 1.78 8.24
C ARG A 87 -15.97 1.67 9.43
N SER A 88 -17.22 2.07 9.25
CA SER A 88 -18.26 1.87 10.27
C SER A 88 -18.21 0.40 10.70
N LYS A 89 -17.95 0.14 11.99
CA LYS A 89 -17.97 -1.20 12.55
C LYS A 89 -19.37 -1.78 12.30
N ASN A 90 -19.44 -2.75 11.40
CA ASN A 90 -20.63 -3.55 11.18
C ASN A 90 -20.49 -4.88 11.92
#